data_AF-G5S9E8-F1
#
_entry.id   AF-G5S9E8-F1
#
_cell.length_a   1.000
_cell.length_b   1.000
_cell.length_c   1.000
_cell.angle_alpha   90.00
_cell.angle_beta   90.00
_cell.angle_gamma   90.00
#
_symmetry.space_group_name_H-M   'P 1'
#
loop_
_entity.id
_entity.type
_entity.pdbx_description
1 polymer ?
#
loop_
_entity_poly.entity_id
_entity_poly.type
_entity_poly.pdbx_seq_one_letter_code
_entity_poly.pdbx_strand_id
1 'polypeptide(L)' 'CQDDAKREFTQLVKVSLAYRKIEWEHVSAGTSGADDWRAPLEA' A
#
# COMPACT_ATOMS: atom_id res chain seq x y z
N CYS A 1 21.40 -18.83 -15.03
CA CYS A 1 20.23 -18.56 -15.89
C CYS A 1 18.96 -18.77 -15.04
N GLN A 2 17.86 -18.12 -15.42
CA GLN A 2 16.56 -18.36 -14.77
C GLN A 2 15.99 -19.70 -15.26
N ASP A 3 15.23 -20.40 -14.42
CA ASP A 3 14.54 -21.65 -14.73
C ASP A 3 13.54 -21.45 -15.88
N ASP A 4 13.66 -22.25 -16.95
CA ASP A 4 12.78 -22.19 -18.14
C ASP A 4 11.31 -22.46 -17.79
N ALA A 5 11.03 -23.25 -16.75
CA ALA A 5 9.67 -23.49 -16.28
C ALA A 5 9.04 -22.24 -15.60
N LYS A 6 9.85 -21.23 -15.29
CA LYS A 6 9.44 -19.97 -14.66
C LYS A 6 9.72 -18.75 -15.56
N ARG A 7 9.88 -18.97 -16.86
CA ARG A 7 10.21 -17.93 -17.85
C ARG A 7 9.25 -16.74 -17.86
N GLU A 8 7.99 -16.96 -17.50
CA GLU A 8 6.97 -15.91 -17.51
C GLU A 8 6.98 -15.05 -16.23
N PHE A 9 7.68 -15.47 -15.19
CA PHE A 9 7.74 -14.76 -13.92
C PHE A 9 9.00 -13.87 -13.83
N THR A 10 8.82 -12.61 -13.47
CA THR A 10 9.90 -11.73 -13.01
C THR A 10 10.04 -11.80 -11.48
N GLN A 11 11.08 -11.18 -10.93
CA GLN A 11 11.23 -11.09 -9.48
C GLN A 11 10.19 -10.13 -8.89
N LEU A 12 9.42 -10.62 -7.91
CA LEU A 12 8.53 -9.80 -7.08
C LEU A 12 9.12 -9.71 -5.68
N VAL A 13 9.38 -8.50 -5.21
CA VAL A 13 9.88 -8.26 -3.86
C VAL A 13 8.71 -7.85 -2.97
N LYS A 14 8.41 -8.68 -1.98
CA LYS A 14 7.37 -8.36 -0.99
C LYS A 14 7.94 -7.38 0.03
N VAL A 15 7.53 -6.11 -0.09
CA VAL A 15 7.89 -5.05 0.87
C VAL A 15 6.69 -4.80 1.79
N SER A 16 6.95 -4.66 3.09
CA SER A 16 5.96 -4.31 4.09
C SER A 16 6.38 -3.02 4.80
N LEU A 17 5.41 -2.16 5.09
CA LEU A 17 5.64 -0.83 5.66
C LEU A 17 4.85 -0.69 6.97
N ALA A 18 5.52 -0.24 8.01
CA ALA A 18 4.86 0.36 9.17
C ALA A 18 4.76 1.88 8.93
N TYR A 19 3.65 2.48 9.30
CA TYR A 19 3.39 3.91 9.11
C TYR A 19 2.70 4.50 10.34
N ARG A 20 2.90 5.80 10.54
CA ARG A 20 2.28 6.56 11.64
C ARG A 20 0.95 7.19 11.21
N LYS A 21 0.92 7.69 9.99
CA LYS A 21 -0.22 8.34 9.35
C LYS A 21 -0.36 7.82 7.93
N ILE A 22 -1.58 7.71 7.47
CA ILE A 22 -1.93 7.34 6.09
C ILE A 22 -3.08 8.22 5.61
N GLU A 23 -3.03 8.58 4.33
CA GLU A 23 -4.06 9.36 3.64
C GLU A 23 -4.44 8.57 2.38
N TRP A 24 -5.74 8.38 2.17
CA TRP A 24 -6.32 7.74 1.00
C TRP A 24 -7.15 8.74 0.22
N GLU A 25 -6.99 8.74 -1.10
CA GLU A 25 -7.73 9.62 -2.01
C GLU A 25 -8.28 8.81 -3.18
N HIS A 26 -9.59 8.89 -3.40
CA HIS A 26 -10.24 8.33 -4.57
C HIS A 26 -10.56 9.45 -5.57
N VAL A 27 -9.56 9.80 -6.38
CA VAL A 27 -9.59 10.95 -7.30
C VAL A 27 -10.81 10.97 -8.21
N SER A 28 -11.26 9.80 -8.70
CA SER A 28 -12.39 9.73 -9.64
C SER A 28 -13.75 10.01 -9.00
N ALA A 29 -13.97 9.70 -7.71
CA ALA A 29 -15.23 10.04 -7.03
C ALA A 29 -15.09 11.16 -6.00
N GLY A 30 -13.88 11.74 -5.86
CA GLY A 30 -13.60 12.87 -4.98
C GLY A 30 -13.64 12.58 -3.48
N THR A 31 -13.73 11.31 -3.06
CA THR A 31 -13.74 10.94 -1.64
C THR A 31 -12.31 10.80 -1.10
N SER A 32 -12.10 11.20 0.15
CA SER A 32 -10.82 11.08 0.84
C SER A 32 -11.02 10.59 2.27
N GLY A 33 -9.97 9.99 2.83
CA GLY A 33 -9.92 9.53 4.21
C GLY A 33 -8.50 9.60 4.74
N ALA A 34 -8.34 9.77 6.05
CA ALA A 34 -7.03 9.82 6.68
C ALA A 34 -7.11 9.14 8.06
N ASP A 35 -6.00 8.53 8.46
CA ASP A 35 -5.81 7.96 9.78
C ASP A 35 -4.42 8.34 10.30
N ASP A 36 -4.34 8.82 11.54
CA ASP A 36 -3.10 9.18 12.22
C ASP A 36 -3.11 8.64 13.65
N TRP A 37 -2.20 7.71 13.94
CA TRP A 37 -2.03 7.17 15.29
C TRP A 37 -1.82 8.26 16.35
N ARG A 38 -1.18 9.39 16.00
CA ARG A 38 -0.92 10.49 16.94
C ARG A 38 -2.09 11.45 17.12
N ALA A 39 -3.13 11.33 16.30
CA ALA A 39 -4.32 12.16 16.36
C ALA A 39 -5.57 11.29 16.15
N PRO A 40 -5.86 10.36 17.08
CA PRO A 40 -7.03 9.51 16.99
C PRO A 40 -8.30 10.37 17.02
N LEU A 41 -9.31 9.98 16.24
CA LEU A 41 -10.64 10.57 16.34
C LEU A 41 -11.33 9.98 17.59
N GLU A 42 -11.77 10.83 18.52
CA GLU A 42 -12.60 10.40 19.65
C GLU A 42 -13.99 9.97 19.14
N ALA A 43 -14.55 8.94 19.77
CA ALA A 43 -15.82 8.30 19.38
C ALA A 43 -17.06 9.05 19.88
#